data_AF-A0A6S6TMF8-F1
#
_entry.id   AF-A0A6S6TMF8-F1
#
_cell.length_a   1.000
_cell.length_b   1.000
_cell.length_c   1.000
_cell.angle_alpha   90.00
_cell.angle_beta   90.00
_cell.angle_gamma   90.00
#
_symmetry.space_group_name_H-M   'P 1'
#
loop_
_entity.id
_entity.type
_entity.pdbx_description
1 polymer ?
#
loop_
_entity_poly.entity_id
_entity_poly.type
_entity_poly.pdbx_seq_one_letter_code
_entity_poly.pdbx_strand_id
1 'polypeptide(L)'
;MVMSIVDAFKNKLYEPAPASFIGWTRIVILFFLLYKFLSRDYSLFGTLPETLALAYPANVFHPLDAYVLFGFKYIVDFCTFHWIHWFIAFPSELTLYYIQRFLEFMLVFSLFFGGGYKKVNYLIIYVLGMYLLGFLFRMGSDIDEIFVQMQIVLLLFLFRGKESYILFFKQQNPLNYSKENGWFFSMVLLIFIAYYFLAGINKIIDISLLDWGRYELANLAELNKLKIELGDDRGYCYIRELFIGNSWMDIPGTILVYLEHLLIPLLFFRREYIPVAWFIYILFHLSALSINLFFTGVFLSWLVFLPMHRMYQKVIVLWDGDCTFCYKSVLIAKKFDWFNRFVIINSNDKHQHKKYLEGWDGDIEKGLWAKGLDSMENHVGFDGFRRMVWVMPLFWIILPLLYLPLIPTIGRIFYAWIAKNRYKFGCNSDACTV
;
A
#
# COMPACT_ATOMS: atom_id res chain seq x y z
N MET A 1 32.32 -10.55 6.34
CA MET A 1 32.02 -11.18 5.03
C MET A 1 30.92 -10.36 4.38
N VAL A 2 31.18 -9.74 3.23
CA VAL A 2 30.16 -8.93 2.52
C VAL A 2 29.17 -9.89 1.87
N MET A 3 27.92 -9.86 2.31
CA MET A 3 26.84 -10.65 1.68
C MET A 3 26.65 -10.16 0.24
N SER A 4 26.60 -11.08 -0.73
CA SER A 4 26.37 -10.70 -2.12
C SER A 4 24.97 -10.09 -2.29
N ILE A 5 24.78 -9.23 -3.30
CA ILE A 5 23.46 -8.66 -3.60
C ILE A 5 22.42 -9.75 -3.92
N VAL A 6 22.86 -10.86 -4.52
CA VAL A 6 22.03 -12.02 -4.84
C VAL A 6 21.57 -12.73 -3.57
N ASP A 7 22.46 -12.92 -2.59
CA ASP A 7 22.10 -13.50 -1.31
C ASP A 7 21.18 -12.58 -0.52
N ALA A 8 21.44 -11.27 -0.53
CA ALA A 8 20.58 -10.28 0.09
C ALA A 8 19.16 -10.33 -0.52
N PHE A 9 19.07 -10.39 -1.85
CA PHE A 9 17.81 -10.49 -2.57
C PHE A 9 17.08 -11.79 -2.22
N LYS A 10 17.76 -12.94 -2.27
CA LYS A 10 17.18 -14.24 -1.94
C LYS A 10 16.69 -14.31 -0.49
N ASN A 11 17.47 -13.80 0.45
CA ASN A 11 17.10 -13.75 1.86
C ASN A 11 15.85 -12.89 2.07
N LYS A 12 15.78 -11.74 1.38
CA LYS A 12 14.63 -10.85 1.48
C LYS A 12 13.39 -11.40 0.79
N LEU A 13 13.57 -12.07 -0.34
CA LEU A 13 12.51 -12.72 -1.11
C LEU A 13 11.73 -13.76 -0.29
N TYR A 14 12.43 -14.48 0.61
CA TYR A 14 11.83 -15.50 1.46
C TYR A 14 11.72 -15.07 2.94
N GLU A 15 11.89 -13.79 3.24
CA GLU A 15 11.71 -13.26 4.60
C GLU A 15 10.27 -13.55 5.07
N PRO A 16 10.08 -14.30 6.16
CA PRO A 16 8.75 -14.73 6.57
C PRO A 16 7.77 -13.57 6.76
N ALA A 17 6.55 -13.74 6.27
CA ALA A 17 5.46 -12.77 6.43
C ALA A 17 4.23 -13.44 7.09
N PRO A 18 3.35 -12.67 7.73
CA PRO A 18 2.18 -13.22 8.40
C PRO A 18 1.11 -13.66 7.39
N ALA A 19 0.42 -14.76 7.68
CA ALA A 19 -0.64 -15.31 6.82
C ALA A 19 -1.77 -14.30 6.53
N SER A 20 -2.07 -13.42 7.49
CA SER A 20 -3.10 -12.39 7.31
C SER A 20 -2.80 -11.41 6.18
N PHE A 21 -1.55 -11.27 5.74
CA PHE A 21 -1.21 -10.43 4.59
C PHE A 21 -1.93 -10.90 3.33
N ILE A 22 -1.92 -12.20 3.02
CA ILE A 22 -2.58 -12.76 1.82
C ILE A 22 -4.07 -12.45 1.82
N GLY A 23 -4.74 -12.70 2.97
CA GLY A 23 -6.17 -12.46 3.06
C GLY A 23 -6.52 -10.97 3.02
N TRP A 24 -5.66 -10.09 3.56
CA TRP A 24 -5.82 -8.63 3.42
C TRP A 24 -5.63 -8.18 1.97
N THR A 25 -4.58 -8.66 1.29
CA THR A 25 -4.35 -8.42 -0.14
C THR A 25 -5.58 -8.78 -0.96
N ARG A 26 -6.14 -9.97 -0.71
CA ARG A 26 -7.37 -10.43 -1.37
C ARG A 26 -8.53 -9.46 -1.15
N ILE A 27 -8.80 -9.07 0.10
CA ILE A 27 -9.91 -8.16 0.41
C ILE A 27 -9.75 -6.84 -0.33
N VAL A 28 -8.58 -6.21 -0.25
CA VAL A 28 -8.31 -4.92 -0.90
C VAL A 28 -8.49 -5.01 -2.41
N ILE A 29 -7.83 -5.97 -3.06
CA ILE A 29 -7.81 -6.07 -4.53
C ILE A 29 -9.18 -6.48 -5.08
N LEU A 30 -9.83 -7.47 -4.49
CA LEU A 30 -11.13 -7.92 -5.01
C LEU A 30 -12.25 -6.91 -4.73
N PHE A 31 -12.20 -6.20 -3.60
CA PHE A 31 -13.15 -5.12 -3.33
C PHE A 31 -12.96 -3.95 -4.31
N PHE A 32 -11.71 -3.59 -4.60
CA PHE A 32 -11.42 -2.58 -5.62
C PHE A 32 -11.94 -3.00 -7.00
N LEU A 33 -11.63 -4.23 -7.43
CA LEU A 33 -12.11 -4.72 -8.73
C LEU A 33 -13.63 -4.76 -8.78
N LEU A 34 -14.30 -5.18 -7.70
CA LEU A 34 -15.76 -5.15 -7.62
C LEU A 34 -16.30 -3.73 -7.79
N TYR A 35 -15.73 -2.74 -7.09
CA TYR A 35 -16.07 -1.33 -7.30
C TYR A 35 -15.85 -0.90 -8.76
N LYS A 36 -14.74 -1.32 -9.37
CA LYS A 36 -14.39 -0.96 -10.75
C LYS A 36 -15.38 -1.54 -11.76
N PHE A 37 -15.79 -2.79 -11.60
CA PHE A 37 -16.79 -3.41 -12.46
C PHE A 37 -18.19 -2.87 -12.21
N LEU A 38 -18.57 -2.55 -10.98
CA LEU A 38 -19.87 -1.92 -10.68
C LEU A 38 -19.99 -0.48 -11.17
N SER A 39 -18.88 0.25 -11.25
CA SER A 39 -18.86 1.66 -11.70
C SER A 39 -18.87 1.79 -13.23
N ARG A 40 -18.93 0.69 -13.99
CA ARG A 40 -18.87 0.69 -15.45
C ARG A 40 -19.89 -0.27 -16.05
N ASP A 41 -20.32 0.08 -17.25
CA ASP A 41 -21.17 -0.79 -18.06
C ASP A 41 -20.38 -1.24 -19.29
N TYR A 42 -19.85 -2.47 -19.24
CA TYR A 42 -19.10 -3.02 -20.36
C TYR A 42 -20.01 -3.49 -21.50
N SER A 43 -21.32 -3.61 -21.28
CA SER A 43 -22.24 -3.99 -22.36
C SER A 43 -22.27 -2.95 -23.48
N LEU A 44 -21.97 -1.68 -23.19
CA LEU A 44 -21.85 -0.61 -24.16
C LEU A 44 -20.83 -0.92 -25.27
N PHE A 45 -19.75 -1.65 -24.97
CA PHE A 45 -18.77 -2.06 -26.00
C PHE A 45 -19.38 -2.97 -27.07
N GLY A 46 -20.44 -3.71 -26.74
CA GLY A 46 -21.16 -4.55 -27.69
C GLY A 46 -22.11 -3.78 -28.61
N THR A 47 -22.31 -2.48 -28.37
CA THR A 47 -23.07 -1.58 -29.25
C THR A 47 -22.16 -0.76 -30.18
N LEU A 48 -20.85 -0.72 -29.90
CA LEU A 48 -19.90 0.02 -30.72
C LEU A 48 -19.69 -0.67 -32.07
N PRO A 49 -19.51 0.11 -33.16
CA PRO A 49 -19.04 -0.44 -34.42
C PRO A 49 -17.71 -1.18 -34.22
N GLU A 50 -17.52 -2.30 -34.89
CA GLU A 50 -16.33 -3.15 -34.76
C GLU A 50 -15.02 -2.39 -35.03
N THR A 51 -15.05 -1.43 -35.96
CA THR A 51 -13.91 -0.55 -36.26
C THR A 51 -13.44 0.26 -35.06
N LEU A 52 -14.36 0.67 -34.19
CA LEU A 52 -14.04 1.40 -32.96
C LEU A 52 -13.60 0.46 -31.83
N ALA A 53 -14.21 -0.73 -31.73
CA ALA A 53 -13.80 -1.76 -30.77
C ALA A 53 -12.39 -2.32 -31.03
N LEU A 54 -11.90 -2.17 -32.27
CA LEU A 54 -10.55 -2.51 -32.71
C LEU A 54 -9.56 -1.33 -32.71
N ALA A 55 -9.98 -0.15 -32.27
CA ALA A 55 -9.05 0.98 -32.14
C ALA A 55 -8.06 0.70 -30.99
N TYR A 56 -6.78 1.01 -31.20
CA TYR A 56 -5.74 0.95 -30.19
C TYR A 56 -5.22 2.35 -29.89
N PRO A 57 -4.63 2.60 -28.70
CA PRO A 57 -4.07 3.89 -28.37
C PRO A 57 -2.94 4.27 -29.33
N ALA A 58 -2.21 3.27 -29.84
CA ALA A 58 -1.17 3.45 -30.85
C ALA A 58 -1.69 4.09 -32.15
N ASN A 59 -2.99 4.02 -32.45
CA ASN A 59 -3.58 4.71 -33.61
C ASN A 59 -3.74 6.22 -33.38
N VAL A 60 -3.61 6.68 -32.13
CA VAL A 60 -3.63 8.10 -31.73
C VAL A 60 -2.22 8.70 -31.78
N PHE A 61 -1.19 7.88 -31.58
CA PHE A 61 0.22 8.26 -31.67
C PHE A 61 0.72 8.20 -33.12
N HIS A 62 1.82 8.89 -33.43
CA HIS A 62 2.28 9.06 -34.81
C HIS A 62 2.69 7.70 -35.39
N PRO A 63 2.38 7.36 -36.66
CA PRO A 63 2.65 6.03 -37.24
C PRO A 63 4.15 5.65 -37.34
N LEU A 64 5.06 6.57 -37.03
CA LEU A 64 6.50 6.34 -36.96
C LEU A 64 7.00 6.08 -35.52
N ASP A 65 6.12 6.17 -34.52
CA ASP A 65 6.50 5.92 -33.14
C ASP A 65 6.78 4.43 -32.94
N ALA A 66 7.83 4.11 -32.18
CA ALA A 66 8.35 2.76 -31.97
C ALA A 66 7.28 1.73 -31.54
N TYR A 67 6.17 2.20 -30.98
CA TYR A 67 4.99 1.40 -30.59
C TYR A 67 4.38 0.58 -31.74
N VAL A 68 4.42 1.06 -32.98
CA VAL A 68 3.88 0.34 -34.14
C VAL A 68 4.80 -0.81 -34.57
N LEU A 69 6.12 -0.65 -34.40
CA LEU A 69 7.15 -1.60 -34.85
C LEU A 69 7.25 -2.87 -33.98
N PHE A 70 6.91 -2.80 -32.69
CA PHE A 70 7.07 -3.93 -31.75
C PHE A 70 5.85 -4.87 -31.64
N GLY A 71 4.82 -4.71 -32.48
CA GLY A 71 3.64 -5.59 -32.41
C GLY A 71 2.80 -5.38 -31.14
N PHE A 72 2.75 -4.13 -30.64
CA PHE A 72 2.01 -3.75 -29.43
C PHE A 72 0.56 -4.26 -29.43
N LYS A 73 -0.12 -4.18 -30.58
CA LYS A 73 -1.46 -4.76 -30.79
C LYS A 73 -1.53 -6.23 -30.35
N TYR A 74 -0.62 -7.07 -30.85
CA TYR A 74 -0.65 -8.51 -30.58
C TYR A 74 -0.38 -8.79 -29.11
N ILE A 75 0.59 -8.08 -28.51
CA ILE A 75 0.90 -8.21 -27.08
C ILE A 75 -0.32 -7.83 -26.24
N VAL A 76 -0.95 -6.69 -26.52
CA VAL A 76 -2.16 -6.24 -25.82
C VAL A 76 -3.28 -7.26 -25.98
N ASP A 77 -3.52 -7.78 -27.19
CA ASP A 77 -4.56 -8.77 -27.44
C ASP A 77 -4.32 -10.08 -26.70
N PHE A 78 -3.08 -10.55 -26.65
CA PHE A 78 -2.71 -11.74 -25.89
C PHE A 78 -2.88 -11.53 -24.39
N CYS A 79 -2.36 -10.43 -23.85
CA CYS A 79 -2.45 -10.11 -22.42
C CYS A 79 -3.90 -9.87 -21.96
N THR A 80 -4.76 -9.35 -22.84
CA THR A 80 -6.16 -9.04 -22.53
C THR A 80 -7.14 -10.09 -23.05
N PHE A 81 -6.67 -11.23 -23.54
CA PHE A 81 -7.50 -12.31 -24.12
C PHE A 81 -8.35 -11.92 -25.34
N HIS A 82 -8.16 -10.75 -25.95
CA HIS A 82 -8.90 -10.35 -27.14
C HIS A 82 -8.39 -10.97 -28.44
N TRP A 83 -7.27 -11.69 -28.41
CA TRP A 83 -6.81 -12.50 -29.55
C TRP A 83 -7.87 -13.53 -29.99
N ILE A 84 -8.81 -13.90 -29.11
CA ILE A 84 -9.95 -14.75 -29.46
C ILE A 84 -10.79 -14.16 -30.61
N HIS A 85 -10.83 -12.82 -30.72
CA HIS A 85 -11.59 -12.12 -31.76
C HIS A 85 -10.92 -12.12 -33.13
N TRP A 86 -9.74 -12.69 -33.26
CA TRP A 86 -9.16 -12.98 -34.57
C TRP A 86 -9.86 -14.15 -35.25
N PHE A 87 -10.60 -14.95 -34.48
CA PHE A 87 -11.29 -16.15 -34.96
C PHE A 87 -12.80 -16.11 -34.72
N ILE A 88 -13.28 -15.28 -33.79
CA ILE A 88 -14.67 -15.19 -33.37
C ILE A 88 -15.14 -13.74 -33.40
N ALA A 89 -16.37 -13.48 -33.83
CA ALA A 89 -16.94 -12.13 -33.79
C ALA A 89 -16.92 -11.54 -32.37
N PHE A 90 -16.93 -10.21 -32.27
CA PHE A 90 -17.09 -9.53 -30.99
C PHE A 90 -18.42 -9.89 -30.31
N PRO A 91 -18.45 -9.96 -28.97
CA PRO A 91 -19.66 -10.29 -28.24
C PRO A 91 -20.71 -9.19 -28.39
N SER A 92 -21.98 -9.58 -28.40
CA SER A 92 -23.09 -8.64 -28.32
C SER A 92 -23.16 -7.94 -26.96
N GLU A 93 -23.89 -6.83 -26.88
CA GLU A 93 -24.22 -6.11 -25.64
C GLU A 93 -24.70 -7.08 -24.53
N LEU A 94 -25.68 -7.94 -24.85
CA LEU A 94 -26.23 -8.91 -23.91
C LEU A 94 -25.18 -9.91 -23.41
N THR A 95 -24.26 -10.33 -24.28
CA THR A 95 -23.20 -11.28 -23.92
C THR A 95 -22.22 -10.63 -22.94
N LEU A 96 -21.78 -9.40 -23.21
CA LEU A 96 -20.89 -8.64 -22.33
C LEU A 96 -21.54 -8.34 -20.98
N TYR A 97 -22.84 -8.01 -20.97
CA TYR A 97 -23.61 -7.84 -19.75
C TYR A 97 -23.54 -9.08 -18.86
N TYR A 98 -23.81 -10.28 -19.40
CA TYR A 98 -23.76 -11.51 -18.62
C TYR A 98 -22.34 -11.89 -18.18
N ILE A 99 -21.32 -11.68 -19.02
CA ILE A 99 -19.92 -11.87 -18.64
C ILE A 99 -19.58 -10.98 -17.43
N GLN A 100 -19.97 -9.71 -17.47
CA GLN A 100 -19.76 -8.77 -16.37
C GLN A 100 -20.47 -9.22 -15.09
N ARG A 101 -21.77 -9.56 -15.16
CA ARG A 101 -22.53 -9.99 -13.97
C ARG A 101 -21.96 -11.27 -13.36
N PHE A 102 -21.51 -12.20 -14.20
CA PHE A 102 -20.84 -13.40 -13.73
C PHE A 102 -19.50 -13.08 -13.04
N LEU A 103 -18.69 -12.18 -13.61
CA LEU A 103 -17.45 -11.73 -12.98
C LEU A 103 -17.69 -11.05 -11.61
N GLU A 104 -18.68 -10.15 -11.52
CA GLU A 104 -19.08 -9.51 -10.26
C GLU A 104 -19.49 -10.54 -9.21
N PHE A 105 -20.29 -11.54 -9.60
CA PHE A 105 -20.63 -12.67 -8.72
C PHE A 105 -19.38 -13.41 -8.25
N MET A 106 -18.44 -13.72 -9.15
CA MET A 106 -17.20 -14.42 -8.82
C MET A 106 -16.31 -13.60 -7.87
N LEU A 107 -16.26 -12.28 -8.02
CA LEU A 107 -15.56 -11.37 -7.12
C LEU A 107 -16.15 -11.40 -5.71
N VAL A 108 -17.47 -11.25 -5.59
CA VAL A 108 -18.18 -11.35 -4.30
C VAL A 108 -17.97 -12.73 -3.67
N PHE A 109 -18.14 -13.79 -4.45
CA PHE A 109 -17.91 -15.15 -3.98
C PHE A 109 -16.48 -15.35 -3.47
N SER A 110 -15.48 -14.84 -4.19
CA SER A 110 -14.08 -14.99 -3.81
C SER A 110 -13.65 -14.12 -2.63
N LEU A 111 -14.32 -12.99 -2.39
CA LEU A 111 -14.13 -12.20 -1.18
C LEU A 111 -14.46 -13.02 0.08
N PHE A 112 -15.60 -13.74 0.06
CA PHE A 112 -16.08 -14.52 1.20
C PHE A 112 -15.44 -15.91 1.31
N PHE A 113 -15.34 -16.62 0.18
CA PHE A 113 -14.94 -18.03 0.13
C PHE A 113 -13.49 -18.26 -0.33
N GLY A 114 -12.78 -17.20 -0.73
CA GLY A 114 -11.43 -17.30 -1.30
C GLY A 114 -11.41 -17.91 -2.70
N GLY A 115 -10.29 -18.52 -3.07
CA GLY A 115 -10.06 -19.01 -4.42
C GLY A 115 -10.93 -20.21 -4.83
N GLY A 116 -11.64 -20.85 -3.89
CA GLY A 116 -12.37 -22.08 -4.14
C GLY A 116 -11.46 -23.31 -4.34
N TYR A 117 -12.01 -24.41 -4.88
CA TYR A 117 -11.24 -25.61 -5.15
C TYR A 117 -10.13 -25.31 -6.15
N LYS A 118 -8.88 -25.65 -5.80
CA LYS A 118 -7.68 -25.37 -6.63
C LYS A 118 -7.57 -23.92 -7.10
N LYS A 119 -8.19 -22.97 -6.39
CA LYS A 119 -8.12 -21.54 -6.71
C LYS A 119 -8.72 -21.13 -8.05
N VAL A 120 -9.60 -21.96 -8.61
CA VAL A 120 -10.23 -21.74 -9.92
C VAL A 120 -10.95 -20.40 -9.99
N ASN A 121 -11.49 -19.89 -8.88
CA ASN A 121 -12.19 -18.61 -8.88
C ASN A 121 -11.28 -17.44 -9.27
N TYR A 122 -10.04 -17.40 -8.78
CA TYR A 122 -9.10 -16.34 -9.15
C TYR A 122 -8.67 -16.43 -10.60
N LEU A 123 -8.56 -17.63 -11.16
CA LEU A 123 -8.30 -17.80 -12.59
C LEU A 123 -9.46 -17.27 -13.43
N ILE A 124 -10.70 -17.57 -13.05
CA ILE A 124 -11.91 -17.04 -13.71
C ILE A 124 -11.92 -15.51 -13.62
N ILE A 125 -11.69 -14.94 -12.43
CA ILE A 125 -11.61 -13.49 -12.23
C ILE A 125 -10.50 -12.89 -13.09
N TYR A 126 -9.33 -13.53 -13.15
CA TYR A 126 -8.20 -13.05 -13.94
C TYR A 126 -8.55 -13.00 -15.43
N VAL A 127 -9.04 -14.11 -15.99
CA VAL A 127 -9.35 -14.22 -17.42
C VAL A 127 -10.47 -13.28 -17.82
N LEU A 128 -11.62 -13.33 -17.13
CA LEU A 128 -12.77 -12.49 -17.45
C LEU A 128 -12.51 -11.02 -17.14
N GLY A 129 -11.78 -10.73 -16.06
CA GLY A 129 -11.39 -9.38 -15.69
C GLY A 129 -10.44 -8.77 -16.71
N MET A 130 -9.39 -9.48 -17.12
CA MET A 130 -8.46 -9.01 -18.16
C MET A 130 -9.17 -8.82 -19.50
N TYR A 131 -10.13 -9.70 -19.81
CA TYR A 131 -10.96 -9.57 -21.00
C TYR A 131 -11.81 -8.31 -20.98
N LEU A 132 -12.64 -8.09 -19.96
CA LEU A 132 -13.48 -6.88 -19.91
C LEU A 132 -12.63 -5.61 -19.82
N LEU A 133 -11.62 -5.61 -18.94
CA LEU A 133 -10.74 -4.44 -18.77
C LEU A 133 -9.93 -4.15 -20.04
N GLY A 134 -9.62 -5.15 -20.87
CA GLY A 134 -8.89 -4.97 -22.11
C GLY A 134 -9.57 -4.04 -23.12
N PHE A 135 -10.90 -3.91 -23.08
CA PHE A 135 -11.61 -2.89 -23.87
C PHE A 135 -11.16 -1.46 -23.49
N LEU A 136 -10.90 -1.21 -22.21
CA LEU A 136 -10.40 0.08 -21.72
C LEU A 136 -8.92 0.27 -22.06
N PHE A 137 -8.11 -0.79 -21.98
CA PHE A 137 -6.70 -0.74 -22.42
C PHE A 137 -6.60 -0.33 -23.89
N ARG A 138 -7.46 -0.89 -24.75
CA ARG A 138 -7.54 -0.55 -26.17
C ARG A 138 -7.94 0.91 -26.41
N MET A 139 -8.75 1.48 -25.53
CA MET A 139 -9.08 2.91 -25.56
C MET A 139 -8.04 3.80 -24.88
N GLY A 140 -6.98 3.24 -24.29
CA GLY A 140 -5.93 4.02 -23.64
C GLY A 140 -6.30 4.53 -22.25
N SER A 141 -7.29 3.91 -21.60
CA SER A 141 -7.80 4.32 -20.29
C SER A 141 -7.42 3.31 -19.21
N ASP A 142 -6.99 3.81 -18.04
CA ASP A 142 -6.72 3.05 -16.80
C ASP A 142 -5.73 1.88 -16.92
N ILE A 143 -4.84 1.92 -17.91
CA ILE A 143 -3.85 0.87 -18.18
C ILE A 143 -3.07 0.48 -16.92
N ASP A 144 -2.62 1.50 -16.20
CA ASP A 144 -1.67 1.40 -15.10
C ASP A 144 -2.22 0.67 -13.88
N GLU A 145 -3.35 1.12 -13.35
CA GLU A 145 -3.91 0.60 -12.11
C GLU A 145 -4.41 -0.83 -12.29
N ILE A 146 -5.02 -1.12 -13.44
CA ILE A 146 -5.57 -2.43 -13.74
C ILE A 146 -4.46 -3.46 -13.85
N PHE A 147 -3.35 -3.12 -14.52
CA PHE A 147 -2.25 -4.05 -14.69
C PHE A 147 -1.73 -4.53 -13.32
N VAL A 148 -1.46 -3.60 -12.41
CA VAL A 148 -0.99 -3.93 -11.05
C VAL A 148 -1.98 -4.89 -10.34
N GLN A 149 -3.26 -4.58 -10.38
CA GLN A 149 -4.29 -5.36 -9.68
C GLN A 149 -4.47 -6.77 -10.27
N MET A 150 -4.52 -6.87 -11.60
CA MET A 150 -4.72 -8.16 -12.26
C MET A 150 -3.49 -9.06 -12.12
N GLN A 151 -2.28 -8.51 -12.08
CA GLN A 151 -1.09 -9.29 -11.74
C GLN A 151 -1.15 -9.81 -10.30
N ILE A 152 -1.71 -9.06 -9.36
CA ILE A 152 -1.93 -9.54 -7.99
C ILE A 152 -2.99 -10.64 -7.94
N VAL A 153 -4.07 -10.55 -8.73
CA VAL A 153 -5.05 -11.65 -8.87
C VAL A 153 -4.39 -12.91 -9.43
N LEU A 154 -3.51 -12.77 -10.43
CA LEU A 154 -2.73 -13.90 -10.95
C LEU A 154 -1.82 -14.50 -9.86
N LEU A 155 -1.16 -13.68 -9.05
CA LEU A 155 -0.39 -14.17 -7.92
C LEU A 155 -1.26 -14.91 -6.89
N LEU A 156 -2.47 -14.43 -6.60
CA LEU A 156 -3.40 -15.11 -5.71
C LEU A 156 -3.77 -16.50 -6.23
N PHE A 157 -3.90 -16.66 -7.55
CA PHE A 157 -4.09 -17.96 -8.20
C PHE A 157 -2.84 -18.87 -8.10
N LEU A 158 -1.65 -18.34 -8.43
CA LEU A 158 -0.41 -19.13 -8.50
C LEU A 158 0.10 -19.58 -7.13
N PHE A 159 -0.21 -18.82 -6.07
CA PHE A 159 0.27 -19.14 -4.74
C PHE A 159 -0.44 -20.35 -4.17
N ARG A 160 0.28 -21.36 -3.67
CA ARG A 160 -0.35 -22.62 -3.19
C ARG A 160 -0.78 -22.59 -1.72
N GLY A 161 -0.28 -21.62 -0.95
CA GLY A 161 -0.51 -21.51 0.49
C GLY A 161 -1.99 -21.71 0.87
N LYS A 162 -2.22 -22.46 1.96
CA LYS A 162 -3.56 -22.66 2.55
C LYS A 162 -4.13 -21.28 2.85
N GLU A 163 -5.07 -20.83 2.01
CA GLU A 163 -5.74 -19.55 2.23
C GLU A 163 -6.32 -19.55 3.63
N SER A 164 -5.82 -18.63 4.46
CA SER A 164 -6.41 -18.35 5.74
C SER A 164 -7.76 -17.69 5.47
N TYR A 165 -8.85 -18.43 5.66
CA TYR A 165 -10.21 -17.94 5.54
C TYR A 165 -10.42 -16.82 6.57
N ILE A 166 -10.45 -15.57 6.12
CA ILE A 166 -10.58 -14.43 7.04
C ILE A 166 -12.02 -14.24 7.53
N LEU A 167 -13.06 -14.79 6.88
CA LEU A 167 -14.43 -14.36 7.18
C LEU A 167 -15.39 -15.41 7.75
N PHE A 168 -15.40 -16.68 7.29
CA PHE A 168 -16.48 -17.60 7.71
C PHE A 168 -16.10 -19.03 8.14
N PHE A 169 -14.94 -19.56 7.75
CA PHE A 169 -14.64 -20.98 8.02
C PHE A 169 -13.18 -21.20 8.45
N LYS A 170 -12.94 -21.34 9.75
CA LYS A 170 -11.65 -21.70 10.37
C LYS A 170 -10.55 -20.64 10.20
N GLN A 171 -10.51 -19.73 11.17
CA GLN A 171 -9.48 -18.71 11.28
C GLN A 171 -8.14 -19.37 11.64
N GLN A 172 -7.16 -19.32 10.72
CA GLN A 172 -5.77 -19.57 11.11
C GLN A 172 -5.27 -18.42 11.99
N ASN A 173 -4.28 -18.68 12.83
CA ASN A 173 -3.61 -17.60 13.57
C ASN A 173 -3.09 -16.55 12.55
N PRO A 174 -3.59 -15.29 12.58
CA PRO A 174 -3.19 -14.27 11.60
C PRO A 174 -1.68 -13.99 11.66
N LEU A 175 -1.05 -14.29 12.79
CA LEU A 175 0.38 -14.14 13.04
C LEU A 175 1.19 -15.40 12.66
N ASN A 176 0.63 -16.34 11.91
CA ASN A 176 1.42 -17.47 11.42
C ASN A 176 2.40 -16.99 10.34
N TYR A 177 3.67 -16.86 10.70
CA TYR A 177 4.75 -16.46 9.79
C TYR A 177 5.26 -17.66 8.99
N SER A 178 5.36 -17.52 7.67
CA SER A 178 5.98 -18.55 6.83
C SER A 178 6.78 -17.93 5.69
N LYS A 179 7.80 -18.67 5.21
CA LYS A 179 8.59 -18.28 4.04
C LYS A 179 7.74 -18.20 2.77
N GLU A 180 6.72 -19.06 2.68
CA GLU A 180 5.74 -19.02 1.59
C GLU A 180 5.00 -17.68 1.63
N ASN A 181 4.37 -17.29 2.74
CA ASN A 181 3.74 -15.96 2.84
C ASN A 181 4.72 -14.81 2.54
N GLY A 182 5.98 -14.96 2.96
CA GLY A 182 7.07 -14.03 2.65
C GLY A 182 7.35 -13.88 1.16
N TRP A 183 7.36 -14.99 0.43
CA TRP A 183 7.51 -15.01 -1.01
C TRP A 183 6.33 -14.31 -1.71
N PHE A 184 5.09 -14.55 -1.27
CA PHE A 184 3.91 -13.85 -1.79
C PHE A 184 4.02 -12.34 -1.59
N PHE A 185 4.33 -11.90 -0.37
CA PHE A 185 4.53 -10.48 -0.04
C PHE A 185 5.58 -9.85 -0.97
N SER A 186 6.71 -10.55 -1.15
CA SER A 186 7.80 -10.08 -1.98
C SER A 186 7.40 -9.97 -3.45
N MET A 187 6.64 -10.92 -3.98
CA MET A 187 6.14 -10.88 -5.36
C MET A 187 5.16 -9.73 -5.57
N VAL A 188 4.22 -9.52 -4.65
CA VAL A 188 3.31 -8.36 -4.68
C VAL A 188 4.10 -7.06 -4.66
N LEU A 189 5.09 -6.93 -3.78
CA LEU A 189 5.96 -5.76 -3.73
C LEU A 189 6.75 -5.55 -5.04
N LEU A 190 7.23 -6.62 -5.66
CA LEU A 190 7.97 -6.54 -6.92
C LEU A 190 7.08 -6.09 -8.09
N ILE A 191 5.78 -6.41 -8.10
CA ILE A 191 4.84 -5.85 -9.10
C ILE A 191 4.80 -4.34 -8.99
N PHE A 192 4.65 -3.80 -7.78
CA PHE A 192 4.64 -2.35 -7.54
C PHE A 192 5.98 -1.72 -7.91
N ILE A 193 7.09 -2.33 -7.49
CA ILE A 193 8.43 -1.84 -7.81
C ILE A 193 8.65 -1.80 -9.31
N ALA A 194 8.30 -2.86 -10.05
CA ALA A 194 8.46 -2.90 -11.50
C ALA A 194 7.64 -1.78 -12.17
N TYR A 195 6.37 -1.65 -11.79
CA TYR A 195 5.49 -0.61 -12.32
C TYR A 195 6.04 0.81 -12.08
N TYR A 196 6.34 1.16 -10.82
CA TYR A 196 6.81 2.50 -10.49
C TYR A 196 8.21 2.81 -10.97
N PHE A 197 9.12 1.83 -10.93
CA PHE A 197 10.48 2.02 -11.39
C PHE A 197 10.53 2.26 -12.90
N LEU A 198 9.76 1.48 -13.68
CA LEU A 198 9.63 1.71 -15.12
C LEU A 198 8.96 3.06 -15.42
N ALA A 199 7.94 3.47 -14.64
CA ALA A 199 7.37 4.80 -14.75
C ALA A 199 8.39 5.92 -14.43
N GLY A 200 9.31 5.67 -13.49
CA GLY A 200 10.44 6.57 -13.19
C GLY A 200 11.46 6.64 -14.34
N ILE A 201 11.80 5.49 -14.93
CA ILE A 201 12.70 5.42 -16.09
C ILE A 201 12.11 6.17 -17.28
N ASN A 202 10.83 5.98 -17.58
CA ASN A 202 10.17 6.69 -18.68
C ASN A 202 10.27 8.20 -18.49
N LYS A 203 10.13 8.73 -17.27
CA LYS A 203 10.32 10.16 -16.99
C LYS A 203 11.75 10.66 -17.23
N ILE A 204 12.77 9.83 -17.06
CA ILE A 204 14.15 10.19 -17.40
C ILE A 204 14.32 10.26 -18.93
N ILE A 205 13.67 9.34 -19.66
CA ILE A 205 13.76 9.24 -21.11
C ILE A 205 12.97 10.36 -21.79
N ASP A 206 11.76 10.62 -21.30
CA ASP A 206 10.78 11.50 -21.95
C ASP A 206 10.96 12.98 -21.56
N ILE A 207 11.53 13.27 -20.38
CA ILE A 207 11.59 14.61 -19.82
C ILE A 207 12.98 14.91 -19.26
N SER A 208 13.56 16.07 -19.62
CA SER A 208 14.85 16.48 -19.09
C SER A 208 14.81 16.71 -17.58
N LEU A 209 15.90 16.45 -16.86
CA LEU A 209 16.00 16.70 -15.41
C LEU A 209 15.72 18.16 -15.04
N LEU A 210 16.03 19.12 -15.94
CA LEU A 210 15.76 20.54 -15.73
C LEU A 210 14.25 20.85 -15.82
N ASP A 211 13.51 20.07 -16.61
CA ASP A 211 12.08 20.25 -16.80
C ASP A 211 11.25 19.54 -15.72
N TRP A 212 11.85 18.69 -14.88
CA TRP A 212 11.17 18.11 -13.72
C TRP A 212 10.61 19.17 -12.77
N GLY A 213 11.29 20.31 -12.64
CA GLY A 213 10.84 21.45 -11.85
C GLY A 213 10.02 22.48 -12.62
N ARG A 214 9.86 22.32 -13.93
CA ARG A 214 9.08 23.23 -14.80
C ARG A 214 7.73 22.64 -15.18
N TYR A 215 7.29 21.63 -14.42
CA TYR A 215 6.21 20.76 -14.81
C TYR A 215 4.93 21.54 -15.11
N GLU A 216 4.30 21.22 -16.25
CA GLU A 216 3.12 21.90 -16.78
C GLU A 216 1.90 21.86 -15.86
N LEU A 217 1.96 21.13 -14.74
CA LEU A 217 0.91 21.03 -13.72
C LEU A 217 0.38 22.39 -13.30
N ALA A 218 1.27 23.36 -13.05
CA ALA A 218 0.87 24.72 -12.67
C ALA A 218 0.11 25.42 -13.80
N ASN A 219 0.60 25.31 -15.04
CA ASN A 219 -0.03 25.90 -16.22
C ASN A 219 -1.39 25.22 -16.54
N LEU A 220 -1.47 23.89 -16.40
CA LEU A 220 -2.70 23.10 -16.56
C LEU A 220 -3.71 23.44 -15.45
N ALA A 221 -3.24 23.62 -14.21
CA ALA A 221 -4.08 24.03 -13.10
C ALA A 221 -4.65 25.44 -13.33
N GLU A 222 -3.83 26.38 -13.79
CA GLU A 222 -4.23 27.74 -14.16
C GLU A 222 -5.21 27.75 -15.35
N LEU A 223 -4.92 26.99 -16.41
CA LEU A 223 -5.82 26.84 -17.55
C LEU A 223 -7.18 26.26 -17.13
N ASN A 224 -7.17 25.23 -16.28
CA ASN A 224 -8.40 24.65 -15.77
C ASN A 224 -9.14 25.62 -14.83
N LYS A 225 -8.44 26.45 -14.05
CA LYS A 225 -9.05 27.53 -13.27
C LYS A 225 -9.77 28.53 -14.19
N LEU A 226 -9.12 28.93 -15.28
CA LEU A 226 -9.72 29.80 -16.29
C LEU A 226 -10.95 29.16 -16.94
N LYS A 227 -10.93 27.86 -17.26
CA LYS A 227 -12.11 27.14 -17.77
C LYS A 227 -13.31 27.20 -16.81
N ILE A 228 -13.05 27.07 -15.50
CA ILE A 228 -14.09 27.18 -14.47
C ILE A 228 -14.63 28.61 -14.40
N GLU A 229 -13.75 29.62 -14.42
CA GLU A 229 -14.15 31.04 -14.45
C GLU A 229 -14.98 31.38 -15.70
N LEU A 230 -14.76 30.66 -16.80
CA LEU A 230 -15.53 30.75 -18.04
C LEU A 230 -16.82 29.88 -18.04
N GLY A 231 -17.14 29.21 -16.94
CA GLY A 231 -18.38 28.45 -16.76
C GLY A 231 -18.33 26.97 -17.18
N ASP A 232 -17.16 26.38 -17.44
CA ASP A 232 -17.02 24.93 -17.61
C ASP A 232 -16.91 24.27 -16.21
N ASP A 233 -18.06 23.94 -15.63
CA ASP A 233 -18.19 23.33 -14.30
C ASP A 233 -18.02 21.80 -14.30
N ARG A 234 -17.85 21.19 -15.48
CA ARG A 234 -17.72 19.75 -15.64
C ARG A 234 -16.47 19.25 -14.92
N GLY A 235 -16.70 18.56 -13.80
CA GLY A 235 -15.64 17.93 -13.00
C GLY A 235 -15.03 18.82 -11.91
N TYR A 236 -15.68 19.92 -11.53
CA TYR A 236 -15.22 20.72 -10.39
C TYR A 236 -15.39 19.97 -9.07
N CYS A 237 -14.28 19.70 -8.39
CA CYS A 237 -14.28 19.16 -7.03
C CYS A 237 -13.84 20.26 -6.06
N TYR A 238 -14.65 20.58 -5.04
CA TYR A 238 -14.30 21.60 -4.03
C TYR A 238 -12.95 21.33 -3.32
N ILE A 239 -12.53 20.06 -3.24
CA ILE A 239 -11.22 19.69 -2.70
C ILE A 239 -10.09 20.38 -3.48
N ARG A 240 -10.30 20.66 -4.77
CA ARG A 240 -9.32 21.25 -5.68
C ARG A 240 -8.87 22.65 -5.27
N GLU A 241 -9.76 23.45 -4.68
CA GLU A 241 -9.44 24.81 -4.20
C GLU A 241 -8.38 24.81 -3.11
N LEU A 242 -8.28 23.75 -2.32
CA LEU A 242 -7.25 23.61 -1.28
C LEU A 242 -5.84 23.50 -1.86
N PHE A 243 -5.72 23.06 -3.13
CA PHE A 243 -4.44 22.76 -3.78
C PHE A 243 -4.08 23.78 -4.87
N ILE A 244 -5.06 24.47 -5.46
CA ILE A 244 -4.82 25.51 -6.47
C ILE A 244 -4.10 26.72 -5.83
N GLY A 245 -2.96 27.11 -6.39
CA GLY A 245 -2.18 28.29 -5.97
C GLY A 245 -1.06 28.01 -4.95
N ASN A 246 -0.92 26.78 -4.49
CA ASN A 246 0.16 26.35 -3.60
C ASN A 246 1.37 25.86 -4.41
N SER A 247 2.17 26.79 -4.94
CA SER A 247 3.37 26.50 -5.77
C SER A 247 4.40 25.59 -5.10
N TRP A 248 4.37 25.48 -3.76
CA TRP A 248 5.23 24.58 -3.01
C TRP A 248 4.89 23.10 -3.21
N MET A 249 3.71 22.73 -3.71
CA MET A 249 3.41 21.32 -4.03
C MET A 249 3.83 20.94 -5.44
N ASP A 250 3.80 21.89 -6.37
CA ASP A 250 4.03 21.58 -7.80
C ASP A 250 5.49 21.26 -8.10
N ILE A 251 6.44 22.02 -7.54
CA ILE A 251 7.87 21.86 -7.88
C ILE A 251 8.54 20.77 -7.03
N PRO A 252 8.66 20.91 -5.71
CA PRO A 252 9.35 19.90 -4.91
C PRO A 252 8.54 18.60 -4.84
N GLY A 253 7.21 18.64 -4.90
CA GLY A 253 6.37 17.43 -4.92
C GLY A 253 6.65 16.57 -6.15
N THR A 254 6.69 17.18 -7.34
CA THR A 254 6.99 16.47 -8.60
C THR A 254 8.40 15.85 -8.56
N ILE A 255 9.41 16.63 -8.16
CA ILE A 255 10.80 16.12 -8.04
C ILE A 255 10.86 14.96 -7.04
N LEU A 256 10.23 15.10 -5.87
CA LEU A 256 10.22 14.07 -4.84
C LEU A 256 9.60 12.77 -5.34
N VAL A 257 8.54 12.83 -6.13
CA VAL A 257 7.87 11.63 -6.68
C VAL A 257 8.69 10.98 -7.77
N TYR A 258 9.42 11.76 -8.54
CA TYR A 258 10.25 11.20 -9.60
C TYR A 258 11.44 10.47 -8.99
N LEU A 259 12.04 11.08 -7.95
CA LEU A 259 13.01 10.41 -7.10
C LEU A 259 12.42 9.18 -6.41
N GLU A 260 11.19 9.27 -5.88
CA GLU A 260 10.50 8.13 -5.25
C GLU A 260 10.36 6.96 -6.23
N HIS A 261 9.87 7.21 -7.45
CA HIS A 261 9.73 6.19 -8.49
C HIS A 261 11.07 5.50 -8.80
N LEU A 262 12.16 6.26 -8.86
CA LEU A 262 13.50 5.72 -9.11
C LEU A 262 14.09 4.97 -7.90
N LEU A 263 13.75 5.40 -6.69
CA LEU A 263 14.24 4.82 -5.45
C LEU A 263 13.35 3.68 -4.94
N ILE A 264 12.18 3.44 -5.55
CA ILE A 264 11.24 2.39 -5.17
C ILE A 264 11.88 0.99 -5.05
N PRO A 265 12.89 0.59 -5.86
CA PRO A 265 13.51 -0.73 -5.71
C PRO A 265 14.17 -0.92 -4.33
N LEU A 266 14.59 0.16 -3.66
CA LEU A 266 15.14 0.11 -2.31
C LEU A 266 14.12 -0.39 -1.28
N LEU A 267 12.82 -0.19 -1.52
CA LEU A 267 11.76 -0.70 -0.63
C LEU A 267 11.76 -2.22 -0.53
N PHE A 268 12.24 -2.93 -1.56
CA PHE A 268 12.37 -4.39 -1.50
C PHE A 268 13.25 -4.80 -0.32
N PHE A 269 14.40 -4.12 -0.18
CA PHE A 269 15.39 -4.37 0.86
C PHE A 269 15.04 -3.69 2.18
N ARG A 270 14.33 -2.55 2.13
CA ARG A 270 14.03 -1.70 3.28
C ARG A 270 12.51 -1.48 3.44
N ARG A 271 11.81 -2.59 3.71
CA ARG A 271 10.34 -2.66 3.85
C ARG A 271 9.78 -1.73 4.93
N GLU A 272 10.60 -1.33 5.89
CA GLU A 272 10.25 -0.37 6.93
C GLU A 272 9.89 1.03 6.38
N TYR A 273 10.31 1.36 5.16
CA TYR A 273 9.97 2.64 4.50
C TYR A 273 8.71 2.59 3.64
N ILE A 274 8.04 1.44 3.52
CA ILE A 274 6.78 1.34 2.77
C ILE A 274 5.74 2.39 3.20
N PRO A 275 5.51 2.67 4.50
CA PRO A 275 4.59 3.72 4.90
C PRO A 275 4.99 5.12 4.45
N VAL A 276 6.30 5.39 4.37
CA VAL A 276 6.84 6.67 3.91
C VAL A 276 6.58 6.83 2.43
N ALA A 277 6.90 5.81 1.62
CA ALA A 277 6.62 5.81 0.19
C ALA A 277 5.12 5.99 -0.07
N TRP A 278 4.27 5.19 0.60
CA TRP A 278 2.83 5.32 0.50
C TRP A 278 2.33 6.73 0.82
N PHE A 279 2.87 7.37 1.85
CA PHE A 279 2.49 8.73 2.23
C PHE A 279 2.96 9.78 1.22
N ILE A 280 4.20 9.70 0.72
CA ILE A 280 4.71 10.59 -0.33
C ILE A 280 3.82 10.44 -1.58
N TYR A 281 3.51 9.21 -1.95
CA TYR A 281 2.62 8.90 -3.06
C TYR A 281 1.22 9.51 -2.88
N ILE A 282 0.62 9.40 -1.70
CA ILE A 282 -0.66 10.05 -1.38
C ILE A 282 -0.56 11.55 -1.57
N LEU A 283 0.45 12.19 -0.99
CA LEU A 283 0.61 13.64 -1.07
C LEU A 283 0.72 14.10 -2.52
N PHE A 284 1.44 13.35 -3.34
CA PHE A 284 1.55 13.65 -4.77
C PHE A 284 0.23 13.52 -5.51
N HIS A 285 -0.52 12.44 -5.30
CA HIS A 285 -1.82 12.29 -5.96
C HIS A 285 -2.84 13.31 -5.49
N LEU A 286 -2.79 13.70 -4.22
CA LEU A 286 -3.58 14.81 -3.72
C LEU A 286 -3.19 16.13 -4.40
N SER A 287 -1.89 16.38 -4.66
CA SER A 287 -1.48 17.54 -5.45
C SER A 287 -1.90 17.45 -6.93
N ALA A 288 -1.91 16.25 -7.51
CA ALA A 288 -2.30 16.00 -8.89
C ALA A 288 -3.83 16.07 -9.12
N LEU A 289 -4.65 16.05 -8.06
CA LEU A 289 -6.08 16.33 -8.14
C LEU A 289 -6.36 17.69 -8.82
N SER A 290 -5.44 18.64 -8.68
CA SER A 290 -5.52 19.96 -9.32
C SER A 290 -5.62 19.92 -10.85
N ILE A 291 -5.21 18.82 -11.49
CA ILE A 291 -5.23 18.63 -12.94
C ILE A 291 -6.11 17.45 -13.39
N ASN A 292 -7.02 16.97 -12.53
CA ASN A 292 -7.90 15.82 -12.78
C ASN A 292 -7.16 14.49 -13.03
N LEU A 293 -5.89 14.40 -12.61
CA LEU A 293 -5.17 13.13 -12.59
C LEU A 293 -5.31 12.51 -11.21
N PHE A 294 -6.32 11.67 -11.02
CA PHE A 294 -6.51 10.94 -9.78
C PHE A 294 -6.37 9.44 -9.99
N PHE A 295 -5.22 8.90 -9.57
CA PHE A 295 -4.90 7.48 -9.67
C PHE A 295 -5.52 6.70 -8.49
N THR A 296 -6.84 6.79 -8.35
CA THR A 296 -7.61 6.16 -7.27
C THR A 296 -7.28 4.68 -7.09
N GLY A 297 -7.22 3.93 -8.18
CA GLY A 297 -7.00 2.49 -8.10
C GLY A 297 -5.60 2.16 -7.64
N VAL A 298 -4.60 2.94 -8.02
CA VAL A 298 -3.24 2.72 -7.54
C VAL A 298 -3.12 3.08 -6.05
N PHE A 299 -3.73 4.19 -5.62
CA PHE A 299 -3.82 4.55 -4.20
C PHE A 299 -4.47 3.44 -3.36
N LEU A 300 -5.61 2.91 -3.81
CA LEU A 300 -6.31 1.82 -3.12
C LEU A 300 -5.51 0.52 -3.15
N SER A 301 -4.73 0.28 -4.22
CA SER A 301 -3.87 -0.91 -4.31
C SER A 301 -2.74 -0.88 -3.28
N TRP A 302 -2.20 0.29 -2.94
CA TRP A 302 -1.20 0.40 -1.87
C TRP A 302 -1.73 0.00 -0.49
N LEU A 303 -3.05 0.03 -0.27
CA LEU A 303 -3.64 -0.41 0.99
C LEU A 303 -3.27 -1.86 1.30
N VAL A 304 -2.93 -2.68 0.28
CA VAL A 304 -2.41 -4.04 0.45
C VAL A 304 -1.22 -4.10 1.41
N PHE A 305 -0.35 -3.08 1.41
CA PHE A 305 0.83 -3.07 2.28
C PHE A 305 0.59 -2.50 3.67
N LEU A 306 -0.62 -2.05 3.99
CA LEU A 306 -0.98 -1.73 5.36
C LEU A 306 -0.78 -2.99 6.22
N PRO A 307 0.04 -2.92 7.29
CA PRO A 307 0.38 -4.11 8.06
C PRO A 307 -0.74 -4.41 9.06
N MET A 308 -1.92 -4.77 8.56
CA MET A 308 -3.11 -5.12 9.32
C MET A 308 -2.85 -6.19 10.37
N HIS A 309 -1.89 -7.09 10.11
CA HIS A 309 -1.42 -8.09 11.08
C HIS A 309 -0.96 -7.48 12.41
N ARG A 310 -0.39 -6.26 12.41
CA ARG A 310 0.09 -5.58 13.61
C ARG A 310 -1.04 -5.21 14.56
N MET A 311 -2.25 -5.01 14.04
CA MET A 311 -3.44 -4.77 14.89
C MET A 311 -3.83 -6.01 15.72
N TYR A 312 -3.33 -7.20 15.38
CA TYR A 312 -3.57 -8.43 16.13
C TYR A 312 -2.45 -8.74 17.13
N GLN A 313 -1.27 -8.12 16.99
CA GLN A 313 -0.12 -8.37 17.84
C GLN A 313 -0.33 -7.77 19.22
N LYS A 314 -0.01 -8.53 20.27
CA LYS A 314 0.08 -7.99 21.63
C LYS A 314 1.45 -7.36 21.83
N VAL A 315 1.47 -6.22 22.51
CA VAL A 315 2.70 -5.50 22.87
C VAL A 315 2.74 -5.39 24.39
N ILE A 316 3.78 -5.95 24.98
CA ILE A 316 4.09 -5.77 26.39
C ILE A 316 4.73 -4.41 26.54
N VAL A 317 4.12 -3.55 27.34
CA VAL A 317 4.60 -2.20 27.61
C VAL A 317 5.05 -2.15 29.06
N LEU A 318 6.36 -2.04 29.25
CA LEU A 318 6.93 -1.82 30.57
C LEU A 318 7.07 -0.33 30.82
N TRP A 319 6.71 0.06 32.03
CA TRP A 319 6.88 1.42 32.51
C TRP A 319 7.49 1.42 33.92
N ASP A 320 8.15 2.52 34.23
CA ASP A 320 8.83 2.75 35.50
C ASP A 320 7.82 3.06 36.60
N GLY A 321 7.66 2.11 37.53
CA GLY A 321 6.69 2.14 38.64
C GLY A 321 6.73 3.38 39.52
N ASP A 322 7.89 4.04 39.62
CA ASP A 322 8.12 5.21 40.47
C ASP A 322 7.84 6.53 39.73
N CYS A 323 7.66 6.48 38.41
CA CYS A 323 7.47 7.64 37.54
C CYS A 323 5.99 7.91 37.23
N THR A 324 5.41 8.94 37.85
CA THR A 324 3.99 9.34 37.65
C THR A 324 3.72 9.79 36.21
N PHE A 325 4.67 10.46 35.58
CA PHE A 325 4.59 10.85 34.17
C PHE A 325 4.50 9.64 33.24
N CYS A 326 5.29 8.61 33.52
CA CYS A 326 5.34 7.37 32.74
C CYS A 326 4.01 6.62 32.86
N TYR A 327 3.48 6.49 34.08
CA TYR A 327 2.16 5.92 34.33
C TYR A 327 1.05 6.63 33.54
N LYS A 328 0.97 7.96 33.66
CA LYS A 328 -0.03 8.77 32.94
C LYS A 328 0.08 8.60 31.42
N SER A 329 1.29 8.59 30.89
CA SER A 329 1.54 8.40 29.46
C SER A 329 1.03 7.04 28.97
N VAL A 330 1.29 5.97 29.73
CA VAL A 330 0.79 4.62 29.42
C VAL A 330 -0.73 4.52 29.56
N LEU A 331 -1.34 5.19 30.54
CA LEU A 331 -2.80 5.27 30.65
C LEU A 331 -3.43 5.99 29.45
N ILE A 332 -2.83 7.09 28.98
CA ILE A 332 -3.29 7.78 27.76
C ILE A 332 -3.18 6.84 26.57
N ALA A 333 -2.05 6.17 26.38
CA ALA A 333 -1.88 5.19 25.31
C ALA A 333 -2.93 4.06 25.40
N LYS A 334 -3.26 3.60 26.61
CA LYS A 334 -4.28 2.57 26.83
C LYS A 334 -5.69 3.04 26.46
N LYS A 335 -6.01 4.33 26.59
CA LYS A 335 -7.31 4.88 26.12
C LYS A 335 -7.46 4.78 24.59
N PHE A 336 -6.35 4.86 23.86
CA PHE A 336 -6.34 4.71 22.40
C PHE A 336 -6.09 3.27 21.93
N ASP A 337 -5.84 2.34 22.86
CA ASP A 337 -5.70 0.90 22.57
C ASP A 337 -7.08 0.24 22.41
N TRP A 338 -7.82 0.65 21.38
CA TRP A 338 -9.19 0.18 21.10
C TRP A 338 -9.31 -1.33 20.95
N PHE A 339 -8.21 -2.00 20.61
CA PHE A 339 -8.17 -3.44 20.39
C PHE A 339 -7.55 -4.23 21.55
N ASN A 340 -7.28 -3.61 22.70
CA ASN A 340 -6.70 -4.24 23.89
C ASN A 340 -5.39 -5.00 23.60
N ARG A 341 -4.50 -4.39 22.82
CA ARG A 341 -3.20 -4.95 22.42
C ARG A 341 -2.09 -4.72 23.44
N PHE A 342 -2.21 -3.73 24.30
CA PHE A 342 -1.21 -3.46 25.33
C PHE A 342 -1.40 -4.35 26.57
N VAL A 343 -0.31 -5.06 26.93
CA VAL A 343 -0.11 -5.72 28.22
C VAL A 343 0.81 -4.81 29.04
N ILE A 344 0.23 -4.02 29.93
CA ILE A 344 0.96 -3.03 30.71
C ILE A 344 1.53 -3.69 31.96
N ILE A 345 2.84 -3.56 32.17
CA ILE A 345 3.54 -4.14 33.31
C ILE A 345 4.31 -3.05 34.04
N ASN A 346 4.14 -2.98 35.35
CA ASN A 346 4.94 -2.14 36.23
C ASN A 346 6.32 -2.81 36.44
N SER A 347 7.40 -2.07 36.21
CA SER A 347 8.78 -2.55 36.42
C SER A 347 9.05 -3.10 37.81
N ASN A 348 8.37 -2.57 38.83
CA ASN A 348 8.57 -2.92 40.24
C ASN A 348 7.81 -4.18 40.65
N ASP A 349 6.88 -4.68 39.81
CA ASP A 349 6.16 -5.93 40.06
C ASP A 349 7.02 -7.15 39.66
N LYS A 350 7.76 -7.68 40.64
CA LYS A 350 8.65 -8.84 40.48
C LYS A 350 7.93 -10.07 39.94
N HIS A 351 6.64 -10.26 40.26
CA HIS A 351 5.89 -11.44 39.82
C HIS A 351 5.58 -11.36 38.33
N GLN A 352 5.10 -10.21 37.85
CA GLN A 352 4.86 -10.01 36.42
C GLN A 352 6.16 -9.97 35.61
N HIS A 353 7.22 -9.41 36.19
CA HIS A 353 8.56 -9.42 35.60
C HIS A 353 8.99 -10.85 35.24
N LYS A 354 8.93 -11.77 36.21
CA LYS A 354 9.30 -13.18 35.96
C LYS A 354 8.44 -13.83 34.87
N LYS A 355 7.13 -13.54 34.82
CA LYS A 355 6.21 -14.16 33.85
C LYS A 355 6.44 -13.71 32.41
N TYR A 356 6.72 -12.43 32.20
CA TYR A 356 6.73 -11.82 30.86
C TYR A 356 8.11 -11.42 30.35
N LEU A 357 9.09 -11.32 31.25
CA LEU A 357 10.45 -10.84 30.97
C LEU A 357 11.51 -11.89 31.34
N GLU A 358 11.15 -13.17 31.41
CA GLU A 358 12.15 -14.22 31.55
C GLU A 358 13.16 -14.14 30.39
N GLY A 359 14.46 -14.10 30.72
CA GLY A 359 15.55 -13.89 29.76
C GLY A 359 15.76 -12.44 29.31
N TRP A 360 15.19 -11.46 30.00
CA TRP A 360 15.42 -10.04 29.74
C TRP A 360 16.68 -9.54 30.46
N ASP A 361 17.57 -8.89 29.69
CA ASP A 361 18.83 -8.27 30.13
C ASP A 361 18.82 -6.74 29.96
N GLY A 362 17.67 -6.18 29.58
CA GLY A 362 17.54 -4.76 29.28
C GLY A 362 17.70 -3.89 30.52
N ASP A 363 17.97 -2.61 30.29
CA ASP A 363 18.07 -1.61 31.35
C ASP A 363 16.77 -0.78 31.37
N ILE A 364 15.95 -0.97 32.41
CA ILE A 364 14.69 -0.22 32.63
C ILE A 364 14.98 1.28 32.75
N GLU A 365 16.17 1.68 33.20
CA GLU A 365 16.50 3.10 33.40
C GLU A 365 16.54 3.89 32.09
N LYS A 366 16.69 3.19 30.95
CA LYS A 366 16.70 3.79 29.61
C LYS A 366 15.30 4.20 29.12
N GLY A 367 14.25 3.89 29.86
CA GLY A 367 12.89 4.41 29.67
C GLY A 367 11.85 3.36 29.28
N LEU A 368 10.78 3.80 28.61
CA LEU A 368 9.68 2.93 28.18
C LEU A 368 10.20 1.82 27.27
N TRP A 369 9.72 0.62 27.51
CA TRP A 369 10.05 -0.53 26.70
C TRP A 369 8.79 -1.16 26.11
N ALA A 370 8.90 -1.61 24.88
CA ALA A 370 7.85 -2.31 24.17
C ALA A 370 8.41 -3.57 23.50
N LYS A 371 7.81 -4.72 23.79
CA LYS A 371 8.13 -6.00 23.14
C LYS A 371 6.88 -6.64 22.59
N GLY A 372 6.95 -7.18 21.38
CA GLY A 372 5.87 -8.02 20.88
C GLY A 372 5.81 -9.33 21.66
N LEU A 373 4.63 -9.77 22.09
CA LEU A 373 4.51 -11.08 22.76
C LEU A 373 5.00 -12.23 21.86
N ASP A 374 4.80 -12.07 20.55
CA ASP A 374 5.20 -13.02 19.50
C ASP A 374 6.51 -12.62 18.80
N SER A 375 7.23 -11.61 19.31
CA SER A 375 8.49 -11.12 18.73
C SER A 375 9.64 -11.25 19.72
N MET A 376 10.80 -11.66 19.22
CA MET A 376 12.04 -11.66 20.00
C MET A 376 12.66 -10.26 20.11
N GLU A 377 12.18 -9.29 19.32
CA GLU A 377 12.73 -7.94 19.30
C GLU A 377 12.24 -7.11 20.48
N ASN A 378 13.21 -6.61 21.23
CA ASN A 378 13.04 -5.66 22.32
C ASN A 378 13.23 -4.24 21.76
N HIS A 379 12.26 -3.36 21.97
CA HIS A 379 12.38 -1.96 21.59
C HIS A 379 12.37 -1.05 22.82
N VAL A 380 13.33 -0.13 22.88
CA VAL A 380 13.51 0.79 24.01
C VAL A 380 13.29 2.23 23.54
N GLY A 381 12.75 3.05 24.43
CA GLY A 381 12.59 4.48 24.27
C GLY A 381 11.76 4.87 23.05
N PHE A 382 12.32 5.72 22.18
CA PHE A 382 11.64 6.15 20.94
C PHE A 382 11.24 4.97 20.05
N ASP A 383 12.05 3.92 20.00
CA ASP A 383 11.76 2.74 19.20
C ASP A 383 10.61 1.93 19.83
N GLY A 384 10.52 1.93 21.17
CA GLY A 384 9.37 1.38 21.90
C GLY A 384 8.08 2.15 21.61
N PHE A 385 8.16 3.49 21.56
CA PHE A 385 7.03 4.34 21.17
C PHE A 385 6.58 4.04 19.73
N ARG A 386 7.50 3.95 18.76
CA ARG A 386 7.15 3.55 17.38
C ARG A 386 6.46 2.20 17.35
N ARG A 387 6.93 1.23 18.13
CA ARG A 387 6.32 -0.10 18.24
C ARG A 387 4.89 -0.03 18.79
N MET A 388 4.61 0.83 19.76
CA MET A 388 3.25 1.06 20.26
C MET A 388 2.35 1.68 19.19
N VAL A 389 2.82 2.69 18.47
CA VAL A 389 2.05 3.36 17.40
C VAL A 389 1.61 2.35 16.33
N TRP A 390 2.46 1.38 15.99
CA TRP A 390 2.15 0.36 15.00
C TRP A 390 0.93 -0.51 15.33
N VAL A 391 0.57 -0.69 16.59
CA VAL A 391 -0.60 -1.49 16.99
C VAL A 391 -1.85 -0.64 17.24
N MET A 392 -1.76 0.68 17.07
CA MET A 392 -2.87 1.64 17.23
C MET A 392 -3.23 2.28 15.87
N PRO A 393 -4.26 1.80 15.16
CA PRO A 393 -4.57 2.26 13.81
C PRO A 393 -4.80 3.76 13.67
N LEU A 394 -5.38 4.40 14.69
CA LEU A 394 -5.58 5.85 14.70
C LEU A 394 -4.27 6.63 14.53
N PHE A 395 -3.16 6.11 15.06
CA PHE A 395 -1.85 6.75 14.96
C PHE A 395 -1.06 6.31 13.72
N TRP A 396 -1.64 5.52 12.81
CA TRP A 396 -0.93 5.18 11.57
C TRP A 396 -0.72 6.40 10.67
N ILE A 397 -1.55 7.42 10.79
CA ILE A 397 -1.37 8.69 10.08
C ILE A 397 -0.05 9.39 10.43
N ILE A 398 0.49 9.18 11.64
CA ILE A 398 1.78 9.75 12.05
C ILE A 398 2.97 8.82 11.78
N LEU A 399 2.75 7.56 11.40
CA LEU A 399 3.84 6.62 11.14
C LEU A 399 4.81 7.11 10.05
N PRO A 400 4.37 7.66 8.90
CA PRO A 400 5.30 8.17 7.90
C PRO A 400 6.29 9.18 8.49
N LEU A 401 5.79 10.11 9.31
CA LEU A 401 6.62 11.09 10.00
C LEU A 401 7.66 10.43 10.91
N LEU A 402 7.28 9.41 11.69
CA LEU A 402 8.18 8.71 12.61
C LEU A 402 9.28 7.89 11.91
N TYR A 403 9.17 7.67 10.60
CA TYR A 403 10.10 6.91 9.78
C TYR A 403 10.83 7.76 8.73
N LEU A 404 10.56 9.08 8.66
CA LEU A 404 11.34 9.99 7.84
C LEU A 404 12.83 9.93 8.24
N PRO A 405 13.75 10.11 7.28
CA PRO A 405 15.17 10.26 7.60
C PRO A 405 15.37 11.31 8.70
N LEU A 406 16.37 11.09 9.56
CA LEU A 406 16.72 11.93 10.73
C LEU A 406 15.72 11.93 11.89
N ILE A 407 14.42 11.73 11.67
CA ILE A 407 13.42 11.71 12.75
C ILE A 407 13.71 10.64 13.81
N PRO A 408 14.13 9.40 13.47
CA PRO A 408 14.55 8.44 14.49
C PRO A 408 15.73 8.91 15.36
N THR A 409 16.68 9.65 14.78
CA THR A 409 17.83 10.18 15.52
C THR A 409 17.37 11.27 16.48
N ILE A 410 16.60 12.25 16.00
CA ILE A 410 16.05 13.33 16.81
C ILE A 410 15.13 12.77 17.91
N GLY A 411 14.24 11.84 17.53
CA GLY A 411 13.31 11.18 18.42
C GLY A 411 14.02 10.42 19.55
N ARG A 412 15.12 9.71 19.27
CA ARG A 412 15.94 9.06 20.30
C ARG A 412 16.61 10.05 21.24
N ILE A 413 17.17 11.15 20.73
CA ILE A 413 17.77 12.22 21.54
C ILE A 413 16.73 12.84 22.48
N PHE A 414 15.59 13.24 21.91
CA PHE A 414 14.49 13.84 22.66
C PHE A 414 13.92 12.87 23.70
N TYR A 415 13.73 11.61 23.32
CA TYR A 415 13.27 10.57 24.23
C TYR A 415 14.25 10.35 25.39
N ALA A 416 15.55 10.24 25.11
CA ALA A 416 16.57 10.07 26.14
C ALA A 416 16.59 11.26 27.13
N TRP A 417 16.39 12.48 26.62
CA TRP A 417 16.22 13.66 27.46
C TRP A 417 14.97 13.57 28.35
N ILE A 418 13.81 13.16 27.80
CA ILE A 418 12.60 12.92 28.60
C ILE A 418 12.88 11.86 29.67
N ALA A 419 13.46 10.72 29.29
CA ALA A 419 13.76 9.62 30.20
C ALA A 419 14.66 10.06 31.35
N LYS A 420 15.69 10.88 31.08
CA LYS A 420 16.59 11.45 32.11
C LYS A 420 15.88 12.43 33.05
N ASN A 421 14.85 13.14 32.58
CA ASN A 421 14.13 14.15 33.36
C ASN A 421 12.78 13.64 33.88
N ARG A 422 12.45 12.36 33.71
CA ARG A 422 11.09 11.83 33.92
C ARG A 422 10.52 12.06 35.32
N TYR A 423 11.36 11.99 36.37
CA TYR A 423 10.95 12.23 37.75
C TYR A 423 10.65 13.71 38.05
N LYS A 424 11.21 14.65 37.27
CA LYS A 424 10.87 16.08 37.37
C LYS A 424 9.45 16.39 36.88
N PHE A 425 8.88 15.52 36.05
CA PHE A 425 7.50 15.64 35.58
C PHE A 425 6.47 15.00 36.53
N GLY A 426 6.93 14.42 37.65
CA GLY A 426 6.11 13.83 38.69
C GLY A 426 6.66 12.50 39.18
N CYS A 427 6.80 12.38 40.49
CA CYS A 427 7.22 11.16 41.17
C CYS A 427 6.30 10.86 42.36
N ASN A 428 6.09 9.57 42.63
CA ASN A 428 5.21 9.09 43.69
C ASN A 428 5.94 8.43 44.88
N SER A 429 7.27 8.32 44.87
CA SER A 429 8.04 7.65 45.93
C SER A 429 9.15 8.53 46.51
N ASP A 430 9.55 8.22 47.75
CA ASP A 430 10.63 8.89 48.48
C ASP A 430 12.00 8.74 47.78
N ALA A 431 12.11 7.82 46.81
CA ALA A 431 13.28 7.60 45.96
C ALA A 431 13.63 8.82 45.08
N CYS A 432 12.75 9.82 45.00
CA CYS A 432 12.91 11.02 44.16
C CYS A 432 13.46 12.25 44.88
N THR A 433 14.07 12.06 46.06
CA THR A 433 14.66 13.16 46.86
C THR A 433 16.12 13.49 46.52
N VAL A 434 16.62 13.07 45.34
CA VAL A 434 18.01 13.28 44.90
C VAL A 434 18.13 14.29 43.77
#